data_AF-A0A3C0W4L0-F1
#
_entry.id   AF-A0A3C0W4L0-F1
#
_cell.length_a   1.000
_cell.length_b   1.000
_cell.length_c   1.000
_cell.angle_alpha   90.00
_cell.angle_beta   90.00
_cell.angle_gamma   90.00
#
_symmetry.space_group_name_H-M   'P 1'
#
loop_
_entity.id
_entity.type
_entity.pdbx_description
1 polymer ?
#
loop_
_entity_poly.entity_id
_entity_poly.type
_entity_poly.pdbx_seq_one_letter_code
_entity_poly.pdbx_strand_id
1 'polypeptide(L)'
;MLESITPLLTDPAAWAALVTLVVMEVVLGIDNLIFISILSNKLPPEHRQRTRRIGIGLALIMRLGLLATIGWIVGLTQPVFDLGFHGETFDTAFSWRDLILIAGGLFLLWKATKEIHHAVDTTPSNAM
;
A
#
# COMPACT_ATOMS: atom_id res chain seq x y z
N MET A 1 31.79 -9.20 3.24
CA MET A 1 30.39 -8.95 3.70
C MET A 1 30.31 -7.93 4.84
N LEU A 2 31.20 -7.94 5.84
CA LEU A 2 31.20 -6.90 6.89
C LEU A 2 31.80 -5.56 6.41
N GLU A 3 32.78 -5.55 5.50
CA GLU A 3 33.37 -4.32 4.93
C GLU A 3 32.39 -3.53 4.05
N SER A 4 31.37 -4.17 3.47
CA SER A 4 30.35 -3.50 2.65
C SER A 4 29.28 -2.76 3.46
N ILE A 5 29.09 -3.12 4.74
CA ILE A 5 28.10 -2.46 5.61
C ILE A 5 28.71 -1.37 6.49
N THR A 6 30.02 -1.38 6.69
CA THR A 6 30.75 -0.35 7.45
C THR A 6 30.53 1.07 6.94
N PRO A 7 30.55 1.35 5.61
CA PRO A 7 30.23 2.68 5.11
C PRO A 7 28.77 3.08 5.34
N LEU A 8 27.82 2.14 5.25
CA LEU A 8 26.40 2.39 5.54
C LEU A 8 26.14 2.74 7.01
N LEU A 9 26.93 2.20 7.94
CA LEU A 9 26.80 2.48 9.36
C LEU A 9 27.37 3.85 9.77
N THR A 10 28.27 4.40 8.96
CA THR A 10 28.95 5.69 9.22
C THR A 10 28.39 6.84 8.38
N ASP A 11 27.63 6.55 7.33
CA ASP A 11 26.97 7.55 6.49
C ASP A 11 25.70 8.12 7.16
N PRO A 12 25.65 9.43 7.48
CA PRO A 12 24.45 10.08 8.01
C PRO A 12 23.23 9.95 7.11
N ALA A 13 23.41 9.87 5.79
CA ALA A 13 22.31 9.74 4.83
C ALA A 13 21.63 8.36 4.94
N ALA A 14 22.41 7.30 5.19
CA ALA A 14 21.87 5.96 5.40
C ALA A 14 20.99 5.89 6.66
N TRP A 15 21.40 6.55 7.75
CA TRP A 15 20.59 6.67 8.95
C TRP A 15 19.31 7.48 8.73
N ALA A 16 19.38 8.59 7.99
CA ALA A 16 18.21 9.36 7.63
C ALA A 16 17.22 8.56 6.75
N ALA A 17 17.72 7.80 5.78
CA ALA A 17 16.92 6.91 4.94
C ALA A 17 16.27 5.79 5.77
N LEU A 18 17.01 5.16 6.68
CA LEU A 18 16.49 4.14 7.60
C LEU A 18 15.35 4.69 8.46
N VAL A 19 15.55 5.85 9.08
CA VAL A 19 14.51 6.52 9.89
C VAL A 19 13.28 6.80 9.04
N THR A 20 13.47 7.33 7.84
CA THR A 20 12.36 7.62 6.92
C THR A 20 11.60 6.34 6.54
N LEU A 21 12.30 5.25 6.24
CA LEU A 21 11.68 3.95 5.92
C LEU A 21 10.90 3.40 7.11
N VAL A 22 11.45 3.47 8.33
CA VAL A 22 10.77 3.03 9.55
C VAL A 22 9.52 3.87 9.81
N VAL A 23 9.61 5.19 9.65
CA VAL A 23 8.45 6.09 9.80
C VAL A 23 7.37 5.77 8.78
N MET A 24 7.74 5.61 7.50
CA MET A 24 6.78 5.30 6.43
C MET A 24 6.09 3.96 6.67
N GLU A 25 6.86 2.95 7.09
CA GLU A 25 6.35 1.62 7.43
C GLU A 25 5.35 1.68 8.60
N VAL A 26 5.63 2.48 9.64
CA VAL A 26 4.73 2.68 10.76
C VAL A 26 3.46 3.41 10.33
N VAL A 27 3.56 4.49 9.56
CA VAL A 27 2.40 5.27 9.08
C VAL A 27 1.47 4.39 8.25
N LEU A 28 2.03 3.65 7.27
CA LEU A 28 1.26 2.72 6.45
C LEU A 28 0.69 1.55 7.26
N GLY A 29 1.41 1.10 8.29
CA GLY A 29 0.97 0.04 9.19
C GLY A 29 -0.21 0.46 10.09
N ILE A 30 -0.26 1.73 10.50
CA ILE A 30 -1.31 2.27 11.35
C ILE A 30 -2.66 2.27 10.63
N ASP A 31 -2.73 2.68 9.36
CA ASP A 31 -3.97 2.68 8.58
C ASP A 31 -4.63 1.29 8.56
N ASN A 32 -3.83 0.26 8.36
CA ASN A 32 -4.29 -1.13 8.33
C ASN A 32 -4.77 -1.63 9.70
N LEU A 33 -4.11 -1.23 10.79
CA LEU A 33 -4.56 -1.55 12.16
C LEU A 33 -5.84 -0.81 12.54
N ILE A 34 -5.97 0.46 12.12
CA ILE A 34 -7.17 1.29 12.35
C ILE A 34 -8.38 0.64 11.67
N PHE A 35 -8.27 0.17 10.43
CA PHE A 35 -9.37 -0.51 9.73
C PHE A 35 -9.87 -1.74 10.51
N ILE A 36 -8.96 -2.61 10.95
CA ILE A 36 -9.29 -3.82 11.73
C ILE A 36 -9.93 -3.43 13.07
N SER A 37 -9.42 -2.39 13.72
CA SER A 37 -9.95 -1.91 14.99
C SER A 37 -11.36 -1.32 14.85
N ILE A 38 -11.61 -0.53 13.81
CA ILE A 38 -12.93 0.04 13.52
C ILE A 38 -13.94 -1.08 13.24
N LEU A 39 -13.58 -2.04 12.38
CA LEU A 39 -14.47 -3.14 12.01
C LEU A 39 -14.75 -4.08 13.20
N SER A 40 -13.74 -4.36 14.02
CA SER A 40 -13.89 -5.15 15.25
C SER A 40 -14.77 -4.43 16.29
N ASN A 41 -14.64 -3.11 16.44
CA ASN A 41 -15.44 -2.34 17.38
C ASN A 41 -16.93 -2.29 17.00
N LYS A 42 -17.28 -2.54 15.74
CA LYS A 42 -18.67 -2.63 15.27
C LYS A 42 -19.35 -3.97 15.59
N LEU A 43 -18.62 -4.94 16.17
CA LEU A 43 -19.12 -6.27 16.51
C LEU A 43 -19.51 -6.41 18.01
N PRO A 44 -20.43 -7.33 18.33
CA PRO A 44 -20.83 -7.63 19.70
C PRO A 44 -19.61 -7.96 20.59
N PRO A 45 -19.62 -7.56 21.87
CA PRO A 45 -18.47 -7.71 22.78
C PRO A 45 -18.00 -9.17 22.92
N GLU A 46 -18.92 -10.12 22.77
CA GLU A 46 -18.65 -11.57 22.82
C GLU A 46 -17.79 -12.08 21.65
N HIS A 47 -17.73 -11.36 20.52
CA HIS A 47 -16.98 -11.76 19.33
C HIS A 47 -15.77 -10.88 19.02
N ARG A 48 -15.67 -9.69 19.63
CA ARG A 48 -14.57 -8.73 19.41
C ARG A 48 -13.18 -9.36 19.48
N GLN A 49 -12.92 -10.13 20.54
CA GLN A 49 -11.58 -10.63 20.80
C GLN A 49 -11.13 -11.73 19.82
N ARG A 50 -12.09 -12.57 19.34
CA ARG A 50 -11.83 -13.57 18.29
C ARG A 50 -11.69 -12.90 16.93
N THR A 51 -12.58 -11.98 16.59
CA THR A 51 -12.52 -11.28 15.31
C THR A 51 -11.29 -10.40 15.19
N ARG A 52 -10.80 -9.79 16.28
CA ARG A 52 -9.55 -9.02 16.25
C ARG A 52 -8.34 -9.92 15.99
N ARG A 53 -8.27 -11.10 16.63
CA ARG A 53 -7.19 -12.07 16.39
C ARG A 53 -7.20 -12.60 14.96
N ILE A 54 -8.38 -12.98 14.46
CA ILE A 54 -8.55 -13.46 13.07
C ILE A 54 -8.25 -12.32 12.09
N GLY A 55 -8.72 -11.11 12.37
CA GLY A 55 -8.49 -9.93 11.54
C GLY A 55 -7.02 -9.55 11.44
N ILE A 56 -6.26 -9.58 12.54
CA ILE A 56 -4.82 -9.34 12.54
C ILE A 56 -4.09 -10.45 11.78
N GLY A 57 -4.44 -11.71 12.00
CA GLY A 57 -3.84 -12.84 11.28
C GLY A 57 -4.09 -12.79 9.77
N LEU A 58 -5.34 -12.54 9.36
CA LEU A 58 -5.73 -12.38 7.96
C LEU A 58 -5.06 -11.16 7.32
N ALA A 59 -4.97 -10.04 8.05
CA ALA A 59 -4.31 -8.84 7.56
C ALA A 59 -2.80 -9.04 7.36
N LEU A 60 -2.13 -9.79 8.25
CA LEU A 60 -0.74 -10.16 8.07
C LEU A 60 -0.56 -11.06 6.84
N ILE A 61 -1.42 -12.05 6.65
CA ILE A 61 -1.38 -12.93 5.48
C ILE A 61 -1.61 -12.15 4.19
N MET A 62 -2.63 -11.28 4.14
CA MET A 62 -2.89 -10.41 2.98
C MET A 62 -1.71 -9.51 2.70
N ARG A 63 -1.08 -8.95 3.74
CA ARG A 63 0.11 -8.12 3.60
C ARG A 63 1.28 -8.88 3.01
N LEU A 64 1.61 -10.05 3.56
CA LEU A 64 2.67 -10.90 3.04
C LEU A 64 2.38 -11.39 1.62
N GLY A 65 1.12 -11.70 1.32
CA GLY A 65 0.66 -12.07 -0.02
C GLY A 65 0.84 -10.93 -1.03
N LEU A 66 0.41 -9.70 -0.70
CA LEU A 66 0.65 -8.52 -1.53
C LEU A 66 2.14 -8.24 -1.71
N LEU A 67 2.92 -8.26 -0.63
CA LEU A 67 4.38 -8.03 -0.70
C LEU A 67 5.08 -9.09 -1.54
N ALA A 68 4.73 -10.36 -1.40
CA ALA A 68 5.29 -11.46 -2.20
C ALA A 68 4.87 -11.33 -3.67
N THR A 69 3.61 -10.95 -3.93
CA THR A 69 3.10 -10.72 -5.29
C THR A 69 3.82 -9.55 -5.94
N ILE A 70 3.99 -8.42 -5.23
CA ILE A 70 4.78 -7.27 -5.70
C ILE A 70 6.24 -7.69 -5.95
N GLY A 71 6.87 -8.42 -5.03
CA GLY A 71 8.24 -8.89 -5.21
C GLY A 71 8.40 -9.77 -6.45
N TRP A 72 7.40 -10.63 -6.73
CA TRP A 72 7.36 -11.43 -7.95
C TRP A 72 7.16 -10.57 -9.19
N ILE A 73 6.19 -9.66 -9.18
CA ILE A 73 5.87 -8.71 -10.27
C ILE A 73 7.05 -7.80 -10.61
N VAL A 74 7.74 -7.25 -9.61
CA VAL A 74 8.89 -6.37 -9.81
C VAL A 74 10.04 -7.11 -10.51
N GLY A 75 10.12 -8.43 -10.34
CA GLY A 75 11.03 -9.29 -11.10
C GLY A 75 10.64 -9.47 -12.58
N LEU A 76 9.38 -9.23 -12.95
CA LEU A 76 8.93 -9.20 -14.35
C LEU A 76 9.26 -7.85 -15.00
N THR A 77 10.53 -7.46 -14.99
CA THR A 77 11.04 -6.27 -15.70
C THR A 77 11.10 -6.47 -17.21
N GLN A 78 10.75 -7.65 -17.74
CA GLN A 78 10.67 -7.84 -19.19
C GLN A 78 9.55 -6.96 -19.76
N PRO A 79 9.85 -6.14 -20.80
CA PRO A 79 8.84 -5.30 -21.44
C PRO A 79 7.75 -6.18 -22.05
N VAL A 80 6.50 -5.91 -21.68
CA VAL A 80 5.32 -6.71 -22.08
C VAL A 80 4.80 -6.23 -23.41
N PHE A 81 4.88 -4.92 -23.61
CA PHE A 81 4.54 -4.23 -24.83
C PHE A 81 5.71 -3.33 -25.18
N ASP A 82 6.34 -3.63 -26.31
CA ASP A 82 7.21 -2.71 -27.01
C ASP A 82 6.46 -2.27 -28.26
N LEU A 83 6.02 -1.01 -28.29
CA LEU A 83 5.32 -0.44 -29.44
C LEU A 83 6.28 -0.09 -30.60
N GLY A 84 7.59 -0.40 -30.50
CA GLY A 84 8.58 -0.23 -31.56
C GLY A 84 8.93 1.23 -31.88
N PHE A 85 8.35 2.18 -31.14
CA PHE A 85 8.70 3.59 -31.19
C PHE A 85 9.73 3.88 -30.10
N HIS A 86 11.01 3.89 -30.47
CA HIS A 86 12.09 4.42 -29.63
C HIS A 86 12.43 5.84 -30.13
N GLY A 87 11.88 6.86 -29.48
CA GLY A 87 12.37 8.22 -29.62
C GLY A 87 13.37 8.51 -28.49
N GLU A 88 14.37 9.35 -28.72
CA GLU A 88 15.42 9.71 -27.73
C GLU A 88 14.87 10.28 -26.40
N THR A 89 13.56 10.55 -26.30
CA THR A 89 12.90 11.14 -25.13
C THR A 89 11.74 10.31 -24.57
N PHE A 90 11.25 9.31 -25.31
CA PHE A 90 10.11 8.47 -24.88
C PHE A 90 10.36 7.01 -25.29
N ASP A 91 10.55 6.16 -24.29
CA ASP A 91 10.57 4.72 -24.47
C ASP A 91 9.15 4.20 -24.26
N THR A 92 8.58 3.56 -25.28
CA THR A 92 7.18 3.08 -25.23
C THR A 92 7.09 1.66 -24.64
N ALA A 93 8.10 1.27 -23.86
CA ALA A 93 8.20 -0.01 -23.20
C ALA A 93 7.33 0.00 -21.93
N PHE A 94 6.09 -0.49 -22.05
CA PHE A 94 5.23 -0.68 -20.88
C PHE A 94 5.62 -1.97 -20.14
N SER A 95 6.08 -1.81 -18.90
CA SER A 95 6.35 -2.93 -18.00
C SER A 95 5.09 -3.30 -17.21
N TRP A 96 5.03 -4.54 -16.73
CA TRP A 96 4.02 -5.01 -15.77
C TRP A 96 3.92 -4.11 -14.53
N ARG A 97 5.05 -3.54 -14.08
CA ARG A 97 5.09 -2.56 -12.99
C ARG A 97 4.20 -1.35 -13.28
N ASP A 98 4.31 -0.81 -14.49
CA ASP A 98 3.68 0.47 -14.83
C ASP A 98 2.16 0.28 -15.00
N LEU A 99 1.74 -0.85 -15.57
CA LEU A 99 0.32 -1.27 -15.62
C LEU A 99 -0.30 -1.37 -14.22
N ILE A 100 0.42 -1.95 -13.26
CA ILE A 100 -0.07 -2.15 -11.90
C ILE A 100 -0.10 -0.83 -11.11
N LEU A 101 0.88 0.05 -11.30
CA LEU A 101 0.87 1.39 -10.71
C LEU A 101 -0.32 2.21 -11.21
N ILE A 102 -0.62 2.16 -12.51
CA ILE A 102 -1.77 2.86 -13.09
C ILE A 102 -3.08 2.27 -12.54
N ALA A 103 -3.24 0.95 -12.55
CA ALA A 103 -4.44 0.29 -12.05
C ALA A 103 -4.65 0.54 -10.54
N GLY A 104 -3.59 0.43 -9.74
CA GLY A 104 -3.61 0.70 -8.30
C GLY A 104 -3.90 2.16 -7.98
N GLY A 105 -3.28 3.10 -8.72
CA GLY A 105 -3.53 4.53 -8.58
C GLY A 105 -4.98 4.90 -8.88
N LEU A 106 -5.55 4.37 -9.98
CA LEU A 106 -6.96 4.57 -10.32
C LEU A 106 -7.91 4.01 -9.25
N PHE A 107 -7.60 2.82 -8.73
CA PHE A 107 -8.40 2.18 -7.68
C PHE A 107 -8.44 3.02 -6.40
N LEU A 108 -7.31 3.58 -5.97
CA LEU A 108 -7.25 4.47 -4.80
C LEU A 108 -8.03 5.76 -5.01
N LEU A 109 -7.90 6.39 -6.18
CA LEU A 109 -8.65 7.59 -6.53
C LEU A 109 -10.17 7.34 -6.50
N TRP A 110 -10.61 6.22 -7.08
CA TRP A 110 -12.02 5.83 -7.06
C TRP A 110 -12.52 5.60 -5.63
N LYS A 111 -11.77 4.83 -4.83
CA LYS A 111 -12.15 4.51 -3.45
C LYS A 111 -12.21 5.76 -2.56
N ALA A 112 -11.19 6.61 -2.64
CA ALA A 112 -11.15 7.88 -1.91
C ALA A 112 -12.33 8.79 -2.30
N THR A 113 -12.65 8.89 -3.59
CA THR A 113 -13.82 9.65 -4.07
C THR A 113 -15.12 9.07 -3.53
N LYS A 114 -15.28 7.74 -3.55
CA LYS A 114 -16.46 7.03 -3.01
C LYS A 114 -16.62 7.24 -1.50
N GLU A 115 -15.54 7.14 -0.73
CA GLU A 115 -15.55 7.34 0.72
C GLU A 115 -15.90 8.80 1.08
N ILE A 116 -15.36 9.78 0.35
CA ILE A 116 -15.69 11.20 0.53
C ILE A 116 -17.17 11.46 0.17
N HIS A 117 -17.66 10.95 -0.95
CA HIS A 117 -19.05 11.15 -1.37
C HIS A 117 -20.04 10.59 -0.33
N HIS A 118 -19.74 9.42 0.25
CA HIS A 118 -20.57 8.81 1.29
C HIS A 118 -20.54 9.56 2.63
N ALA A 119 -19.44 10.24 2.96
CA ALA A 119 -19.35 11.07 4.16
C ALA A 119 -20.14 12.39 4.01
N VAL A 120 -20.21 12.93 2.79
CA VAL A 120 -20.84 14.23 2.49
C VAL A 120 -22.38 14.12 2.32
N ASP A 121 -22.90 12.97 1.88
CA ASP A 121 -24.35 12.77 1.65
C ASP A 121 -25.19 12.59 2.94
N THR A 122 -24.62 12.77 4.14
CA THR A 122 -25.37 12.71 5.41
C THR A 122 -26.08 14.01 5.78
N THR A 123 -26.31 14.92 4.83
CA THR A 123 -27.13 16.13 5.08
C THR A 123 -28.58 15.70 5.40
N PRO A 124 -29.10 15.98 6.60
CA PRO A 124 -30.46 15.60 6.97
C PRO A 124 -31.45 16.47 6.20
N SER A 125 -32.12 15.90 5.19
CA SER A 125 -33.34 16.48 4.64
C SER A 125 -34.52 16.18 5.57
N ASN A 126 -34.53 16.78 6.76
CA ASN A 126 -35.68 16.81 7.65
C ASN A 126 -35.64 18.10 8.46
N ALA A 127 -35.96 19.20 7.78
CA ALA A 127 -36.45 20.41 8.41
C ALA A 127 -37.27 21.20 7.37
N MET A 128 -38.54 20.84 7.24
CA MET A 128 -39.72 21.73 7.24
C MET A 128 -40.98 20.93 6.92
#